data_AF-A0A509L2L6-F1
#
_entry.id   AF-A0A509L2L6-F1
#
_cell.length_a   1.000
_cell.length_b   1.000
_cell.length_c   1.000
_cell.angle_alpha   90.00
_cell.angle_beta   90.00
_cell.angle_gamma   90.00
#
_symmetry.space_group_name_H-M   'P 1'
#
loop_
_entity.id
_entity.type
_entity.pdbx_description
1 polymer ?
#
loop_
_entity_poly.entity_id
_entity_poly.type
_entity_poly.pdbx_seq_one_letter_code
_entity_poly.pdbx_strand_id
1 'polypeptide(L)'
;MIHDSVDNAKQGGGCPSQGGQQDMAARQKQEDAAIKDSLSKIKHKIFVLSGKGGVGKSSVSANLAAKLSQKGYKTGLMDVDVHGPSIAGMLGLTELLEISEKQLLIPKQVNDNLKVVSVQALMQDKDQAIIWRGPAKTGMIKQFVSSVDWGELDYLIIDAPPGTG
;
A
#
# COMPACT_ATOMS: atom_id res chain seq x y z
N MET A 1 52.52 42.82 20.22
CA MET A 1 51.06 42.72 20.11
C MET A 1 50.78 41.57 19.15
N ILE A 2 50.23 40.45 19.67
CA ILE A 2 49.27 39.51 19.03
C ILE A 2 49.58 38.99 17.60
N HIS A 3 49.58 37.68 17.26
CA HIS A 3 48.71 36.56 17.64
C HIS A 3 49.32 35.19 17.21
N ASP A 4 48.91 34.14 17.93
CA ASP A 4 49.08 32.70 17.69
C ASP A 4 48.57 32.17 16.34
N SER A 5 49.20 31.10 15.85
CA SER A 5 48.77 30.16 14.80
C SER A 5 49.95 29.21 14.51
N VAL A 6 49.89 27.87 14.42
CA VAL A 6 48.82 26.87 14.37
C VAL A 6 49.49 25.55 14.80
N ASP A 7 48.91 24.82 15.73
CA ASP A 7 49.24 23.41 15.94
C ASP A 7 47.97 22.57 15.96
N ASN A 8 48.09 21.40 15.33
CA ASN A 8 47.28 20.20 15.51
C ASN A 8 45.99 20.04 14.67
N ALA A 9 46.11 19.27 13.58
CA ALA A 9 45.01 18.48 13.02
C ALA A 9 45.57 17.18 12.41
N LYS A 10 45.60 16.12 13.23
CA LYS A 10 45.72 14.73 12.78
C LYS A 10 44.43 13.98 13.13
N GLN A 11 43.99 13.17 12.16
CA GLN A 11 43.04 12.05 12.24
C GLN A 11 41.53 12.35 12.16
N GLY A 12 40.87 11.62 11.23
CA GLY A 12 39.43 11.39 11.25
C GLY A 12 38.78 11.43 9.87
N GLY A 13 38.84 10.33 9.11
CA GLY A 13 38.20 10.24 7.79
C GLY A 13 37.83 8.80 7.42
N GLY A 14 37.20 8.07 8.33
CA GLY A 14 36.64 6.74 8.07
C GLY A 14 35.24 6.86 7.46
N CYS A 15 35.06 6.26 6.28
CA CYS A 15 33.82 6.20 5.50
C CYS A 15 32.75 5.34 6.21
N PRO A 16 31.49 5.80 6.39
CA PRO A 16 30.43 5.01 7.03
C PRO A 16 29.62 4.24 5.97
N SER A 17 30.12 3.10 5.50
CA SER A 17 29.39 2.27 4.52
C SER A 17 28.79 0.96 5.07
N GLN A 18 29.00 0.63 6.36
CA GLN A 18 28.55 -0.64 6.94
C GLN A 18 27.22 -0.58 7.71
N GLY A 19 26.78 0.59 8.20
CA GLY A 19 25.53 0.72 8.97
C GLY A 19 24.25 0.62 8.11
N GLY A 20 24.26 1.20 6.90
CA GLY A 20 23.06 1.30 6.07
C GLY A 20 22.54 -0.05 5.51
N GLN A 21 23.39 -1.06 5.39
CA GLN A 21 22.98 -2.38 4.89
C GLN A 21 22.27 -3.22 5.95
N GLN A 22 22.72 -3.15 7.21
CA GLN A 22 22.11 -3.88 8.32
C GLN A 22 20.71 -3.32 8.64
N ASP A 23 20.54 -2.00 8.57
CA ASP A 23 19.26 -1.33 8.79
C ASP A 23 18.22 -1.68 7.71
N MET A 24 18.64 -1.76 6.43
CA MET A 24 17.75 -2.11 5.33
C MET A 24 17.28 -3.57 5.41
N ALA A 25 18.17 -4.50 5.76
CA ALA A 25 17.82 -5.91 5.92
C ALA A 25 16.85 -6.14 7.10
N ALA A 26 17.05 -5.42 8.20
CA ALA A 26 16.15 -5.48 9.35
C ALA A 26 14.75 -4.96 9.02
N ARG A 27 14.65 -3.84 8.31
CA ARG A 27 13.37 -3.26 7.84
C ARG A 27 12.61 -4.20 6.90
N GLN A 28 13.30 -4.80 5.93
CA GLN A 28 12.68 -5.76 5.01
C GLN A 28 12.11 -6.97 5.77
N LYS A 29 12.84 -7.48 6.76
CA LYS A 29 12.40 -8.62 7.58
C LYS A 29 11.18 -8.29 8.43
N GLN A 30 11.10 -7.06 8.95
CA GLN A 30 9.93 -6.57 9.70
C GLN A 30 8.71 -6.42 8.77
N GLU A 31 8.89 -5.85 7.59
CA GLU A 31 7.83 -5.72 6.58
C GLU A 31 7.30 -7.10 6.16
N ASP A 32 8.19 -8.04 5.82
CA ASP A 32 7.81 -9.40 5.42
C ASP A 32 7.05 -10.14 6.54
N ALA A 33 7.42 -9.92 7.80
CA ALA A 33 6.70 -10.46 8.95
C ALA A 33 5.30 -9.85 9.09
N ALA A 34 5.15 -8.53 8.91
CA ALA A 34 3.87 -7.84 8.94
C ALA A 34 2.95 -8.28 7.79
N ILE A 35 3.50 -8.43 6.58
CA ILE A 35 2.77 -9.00 5.42
C ILE A 35 2.27 -10.40 5.77
N LYS A 36 3.14 -11.26 6.31
CA LYS A 36 2.77 -12.63 6.66
C LYS A 36 1.66 -12.67 7.72
N ASP A 37 1.76 -11.84 8.77
CA ASP A 37 0.74 -11.75 9.81
C ASP A 37 -0.61 -11.27 9.24
N SER A 38 -0.61 -10.18 8.48
CA SER A 38 -1.81 -9.66 7.82
C SER A 38 -2.46 -10.69 6.89
N LEU A 39 -1.67 -11.30 6.00
CA LEU A 39 -2.18 -12.32 5.07
C LEU A 39 -2.65 -13.61 5.77
N SER A 40 -2.17 -13.90 6.98
CA SER A 40 -2.64 -15.07 7.74
C SER A 40 -4.09 -14.93 8.23
N LYS A 41 -4.56 -13.69 8.39
CA LYS A 41 -5.92 -13.35 8.84
C LYS A 41 -6.94 -13.27 7.69
N ILE A 42 -6.48 -13.51 6.46
CA ILE A 42 -7.27 -13.41 5.23
C ILE A 42 -7.40 -14.81 4.62
N LYS A 43 -8.61 -15.37 4.57
CA LYS A 43 -8.83 -16.75 4.08
C LYS A 43 -8.56 -16.87 2.58
N HIS A 44 -9.12 -15.99 1.77
CA HIS A 44 -9.00 -16.01 0.31
C HIS A 44 -8.47 -14.68 -0.23
N LYS A 45 -7.48 -14.73 -1.11
CA LYS A 45 -6.90 -13.57 -1.79
C LYS A 45 -7.16 -13.70 -3.29
N ILE A 46 -7.88 -12.74 -3.87
CA ILE A 46 -8.30 -12.77 -5.27
C ILE A 46 -7.65 -11.59 -5.98
N PHE A 47 -6.72 -11.89 -6.88
CA PHE A 47 -6.12 -10.89 -7.76
C PHE A 47 -6.92 -10.77 -9.04
N VAL A 48 -7.40 -9.57 -9.35
CA VAL A 48 -8.12 -9.27 -10.59
C VAL A 48 -7.15 -8.56 -11.53
N LEU A 49 -6.87 -9.19 -12.68
CA LEU A 49 -5.90 -8.76 -13.69
C LEU A 49 -6.61 -8.44 -15.01
N SER A 50 -6.01 -7.56 -15.82
CA SER A 50 -6.47 -7.28 -17.18
C SER A 50 -5.32 -6.99 -18.13
N GLY A 51 -5.37 -7.50 -19.35
CA GLY A 51 -4.34 -7.26 -20.37
C GLY A 51 -4.37 -5.87 -21.00
N LYS A 52 -5.48 -5.14 -20.87
CA LYS A 52 -5.67 -3.79 -21.45
C LYS A 52 -6.50 -2.93 -20.50
N GLY A 53 -6.34 -1.61 -20.59
CA GLY A 53 -7.22 -0.64 -19.92
C GLY A 53 -8.62 -0.64 -20.53
N GLY A 54 -9.62 -0.21 -19.75
CA GLY A 54 -10.99 -0.01 -20.24
C GLY A 54 -11.86 -1.27 -20.38
N VAL A 55 -11.36 -2.46 -20.01
CA VAL A 55 -12.14 -3.72 -20.08
C VAL A 55 -13.16 -3.92 -18.95
N GLY A 56 -13.28 -2.94 -18.05
CA GLY A 56 -14.20 -3.03 -16.90
C GLY A 56 -13.67 -3.81 -15.69
N LYS A 57 -12.35 -4.05 -15.61
CA LYS A 57 -11.70 -4.75 -14.49
C LYS A 57 -12.14 -4.23 -13.12
N SER A 58 -12.02 -2.92 -12.88
CA SER A 58 -12.38 -2.30 -11.60
C SER A 58 -13.87 -2.45 -11.27
N SER A 59 -14.73 -2.38 -12.28
CA SER A 59 -16.16 -2.64 -12.12
C SER A 59 -16.43 -4.09 -11.71
N VAL A 60 -15.71 -5.05 -12.28
CA VAL A 60 -15.79 -6.47 -11.87
C VAL A 60 -15.31 -6.65 -10.44
N SER A 61 -14.15 -6.07 -10.08
CA SER A 61 -13.58 -6.10 -8.73
C SER A 61 -14.56 -5.54 -7.69
N ALA A 62 -15.14 -4.37 -7.94
CA ALA A 62 -16.10 -3.72 -7.05
C ALA A 62 -17.39 -4.52 -6.88
N ASN A 63 -17.98 -5.02 -7.97
CA ASN A 63 -19.21 -5.82 -7.91
C ASN A 63 -18.99 -7.17 -7.23
N LEU A 64 -17.84 -7.81 -7.46
CA LEU A 64 -17.47 -9.05 -6.77
C LEU A 64 -17.39 -8.83 -5.26
N ALA A 65 -16.68 -7.77 -4.82
CA ALA A 65 -16.54 -7.44 -3.41
C ALA A 65 -17.90 -7.10 -2.77
N ALA A 66 -18.71 -6.27 -3.43
CA ALA A 66 -20.05 -5.93 -2.99
C ALA A 66 -20.95 -7.17 -2.85
N LYS A 67 -20.90 -8.10 -3.82
CA LYS A 67 -21.73 -9.31 -3.77
C LYS A 67 -21.31 -10.27 -2.67
N LEU A 68 -20.01 -10.40 -2.40
CA LEU A 68 -19.51 -11.22 -1.29
C LEU A 68 -19.91 -10.63 0.07
N SER A 69 -19.78 -9.31 0.23
CA SER A 69 -20.24 -8.59 1.42
C SER A 69 -21.76 -8.76 1.65
N GLN A 70 -22.59 -8.66 0.60
CA GLN A 70 -24.03 -8.89 0.68
C GLN A 70 -24.40 -10.32 1.09
N LYS A 71 -23.53 -11.30 0.82
CA LYS A 71 -23.71 -12.68 1.28
C LYS A 71 -23.26 -12.91 2.73
N GLY A 72 -22.79 -11.86 3.41
CA GLY A 72 -22.35 -11.91 4.81
C GLY A 72 -20.87 -12.22 5.01
N TYR A 73 -20.05 -12.23 3.95
CA TYR A 73 -18.62 -12.48 4.06
C TYR A 73 -17.86 -11.19 4.40
N LYS A 74 -16.93 -11.27 5.36
CA LYS A 74 -16.02 -10.16 5.66
C LYS A 74 -15.09 -9.95 4.46
N THR A 75 -15.27 -8.83 3.77
CA THR A 75 -14.67 -8.59 2.46
C THR A 75 -13.86 -7.29 2.46
N GLY A 76 -12.61 -7.39 2.00
CA GLY A 76 -11.76 -6.26 1.70
C GLY A 76 -11.64 -6.04 0.19
N LEU A 77 -11.63 -4.78 -0.25
CA LEU A 77 -11.33 -4.39 -1.62
C LEU A 77 -10.16 -3.41 -1.62
N MET A 78 -9.08 -3.80 -2.28
CA MET A 78 -7.86 -3.02 -2.42
C MET A 78 -7.66 -2.62 -3.87
N ASP A 79 -7.74 -1.32 -4.14
CA ASP A 79 -7.51 -0.72 -5.44
C ASP A 79 -6.09 -0.15 -5.50
N VAL A 80 -5.26 -0.73 -6.38
CA VAL A 80 -3.87 -0.31 -6.58
C VAL A 80 -3.65 0.37 -7.93
N ASP A 81 -4.73 0.69 -8.65
CA ASP A 81 -4.67 1.39 -9.94
C ASP A 81 -4.75 2.91 -9.77
N VAL A 82 -3.66 3.60 -10.10
CA VAL A 82 -3.57 5.06 -9.97
C VAL A 82 -4.20 5.80 -11.15
N HIS A 83 -4.26 5.17 -12.32
CA HIS A 83 -4.57 5.86 -13.58
C HIS A 83 -5.99 5.61 -14.10
N GLY A 84 -6.79 4.79 -13.41
CA GLY A 84 -8.16 4.46 -13.78
C GLY A 84 -9.24 5.32 -13.10
N PRO A 85 -10.51 5.23 -13.55
CA PRO A 85 -11.64 5.62 -12.72
C PRO A 85 -11.59 4.75 -11.46
N SER A 86 -11.20 5.32 -10.32
CA SER A 86 -10.93 4.53 -9.13
C SER A 86 -12.19 3.93 -8.56
N ILE A 87 -12.01 2.80 -7.87
CA ILE A 87 -13.03 2.24 -7.00
C ILE A 87 -13.46 3.28 -5.95
N ALA A 88 -12.54 4.12 -5.48
CA ALA A 88 -12.87 5.25 -4.60
C ALA A 88 -13.87 6.20 -5.25
N GLY A 89 -13.65 6.60 -6.51
CA GLY A 89 -14.61 7.40 -7.27
C GLY A 89 -15.97 6.71 -7.46
N MET A 90 -15.97 5.42 -7.83
CA MET A 90 -17.21 4.65 -8.00
C MET A 90 -18.04 4.53 -6.73
N LEU A 91 -17.38 4.50 -5.58
CA LEU A 91 -18.01 4.38 -4.26
C LEU A 91 -18.22 5.72 -3.56
N GLY A 92 -17.86 6.85 -4.19
CA GLY A 92 -17.98 8.18 -3.60
C GLY A 92 -17.04 8.42 -2.41
N LEU A 93 -15.93 7.69 -2.32
CA LEU A 93 -14.96 7.81 -1.23
C LEU A 93 -14.00 8.95 -1.54
N THR A 94 -14.22 10.12 -0.93
CA THR A 94 -13.42 11.33 -1.16
C THR A 94 -12.49 11.68 -0.01
N GLU A 95 -12.60 10.99 1.13
CA GLU A 95 -11.84 11.27 2.34
C GLU A 95 -10.48 10.56 2.33
N LEU A 96 -9.49 11.22 2.94
CA LEU A 96 -8.19 10.61 3.22
C LEU A 96 -8.35 9.49 4.26
N LEU A 97 -7.51 8.46 4.17
CA LEU A 97 -7.50 7.40 5.18
C LEU A 97 -6.93 7.90 6.50
N GLU A 98 -7.58 7.52 7.60
CA GLU A 98 -7.12 7.78 8.95
C GLU A 98 -5.99 6.82 9.34
N ILE A 99 -5.20 7.21 10.33
CA ILE A 99 -4.15 6.38 10.93
C ILE A 99 -4.57 6.03 12.35
N SER A 100 -4.56 4.74 12.67
CA SER A 100 -4.85 4.22 14.01
C SER A 100 -3.71 4.51 14.99
N GLU A 101 -3.97 4.36 16.29
CA GLU A 101 -2.94 4.47 17.34
C GLU A 101 -1.76 3.50 17.11
N LYS A 102 -1.99 2.38 16.42
CA LYS A 102 -0.99 1.37 16.05
C LYS A 102 -0.20 1.74 14.79
N GLN A 103 -0.34 2.96 14.28
CA GLN A 103 0.29 3.43 13.03
C GLN A 103 -0.11 2.61 11.79
N LEU A 104 -1.33 2.09 11.78
CA LEU A 104 -1.93 1.40 10.63
C LEU A 104 -3.00 2.27 9.98
N LEU A 105 -3.08 2.24 8.65
CA LEU A 105 -4.14 2.85 7.86
C LEU A 105 -5.47 2.17 8.16
N ILE A 106 -6.46 2.97 8.52
CA ILE A 106 -7.83 2.49 8.74
C ILE A 106 -8.53 2.46 7.38
N PRO A 107 -8.97 1.27 6.90
CA PRO A 107 -9.68 1.18 5.63
C PRO A 107 -11.06 1.81 5.75
N LYS A 108 -11.58 2.39 4.65
CA LYS A 108 -12.89 3.01 4.65
C LYS A 108 -13.97 1.93 4.71
N GLN A 109 -14.82 1.98 5.74
CA GLN A 109 -15.96 1.09 5.86
C GLN A 109 -17.09 1.55 4.92
N VAL A 110 -17.52 0.68 4.01
CA VAL A 110 -18.63 0.95 3.07
C VAL A 110 -19.96 0.40 3.61
N ASN A 111 -19.91 -0.75 4.27
CA ASN A 111 -20.99 -1.36 5.04
C ASN A 111 -20.38 -2.34 6.05
N ASP A 112 -21.16 -2.98 6.92
CA ASP A 112 -20.66 -3.88 7.99
C ASP A 112 -19.66 -4.96 7.54
N ASN A 113 -19.77 -5.41 6.29
CA ASN A 113 -18.97 -6.50 5.73
C ASN A 113 -17.99 -6.07 4.64
N LEU A 114 -17.93 -4.78 4.27
CA LEU A 114 -17.08 -4.29 3.19
C LEU A 114 -16.19 -3.13 3.63
N LYS A 115 -14.88 -3.35 3.50
CA LYS A 115 -13.82 -2.37 3.73
C LYS A 115 -13.08 -2.09 2.43
N VAL A 116 -12.72 -0.83 2.19
CA VAL A 116 -12.08 -0.39 0.95
C VAL A 116 -10.84 0.44 1.22
N VAL A 117 -9.78 0.16 0.47
CA VAL A 117 -8.59 1.02 0.34
C VAL A 117 -8.35 1.25 -1.14
N SER A 118 -8.05 2.49 -1.51
CA SER A 118 -7.61 2.84 -2.87
C SER A 118 -6.41 3.75 -2.77
N VAL A 119 -5.45 3.58 -3.68
CA VAL A 119 -4.28 4.48 -3.78
C VAL A 119 -4.70 5.92 -3.99
N GLN A 120 -5.75 6.16 -4.78
CA GLN A 120 -6.24 7.52 -5.02
C GLN A 120 -6.79 8.18 -3.76
N ALA A 121 -7.23 7.42 -2.74
CA ALA A 121 -7.65 7.97 -1.45
C ALA A 121 -6.47 8.42 -0.57
N LEU A 122 -5.23 8.14 -0.97
CA LEU A 122 -4.02 8.55 -0.27
C LEU A 122 -3.26 9.66 -1.00
N MET A 123 -3.64 9.98 -2.23
CA MET A 123 -3.02 11.03 -3.02
C MET A 123 -3.70 12.37 -2.72
N GLN A 124 -2.91 13.36 -2.30
CA GLN A 124 -3.38 14.73 -2.10
C GLN A 124 -3.72 15.40 -3.43
N ASP A 125 -2.97 15.09 -4.48
CA ASP A 125 -3.19 15.56 -5.84
C ASP A 125 -3.63 14.38 -6.72
N LYS A 126 -4.88 14.41 -7.17
CA LYS A 126 -5.48 13.36 -8.01
C LYS A 126 -5.04 13.45 -9.48
N ASP A 127 -4.48 14.58 -9.89
CA ASP A 127 -4.01 14.82 -11.26
C ASP A 127 -2.51 14.51 -11.41
N GLN A 128 -1.82 14.17 -10.31
CA GLN A 128 -0.43 13.76 -10.35
C GLN A 128 -0.29 12.37 -10.98
N ALA A 129 0.07 12.33 -12.26
CA ALA A 129 0.40 11.09 -12.96
C ALA A 129 1.72 10.49 -12.44
N ILE A 130 1.64 9.59 -11.47
CA ILE A 130 2.79 8.81 -11.01
C ILE A 130 3.01 7.64 -11.97
N ILE A 131 4.15 7.57 -12.68
CA ILE A 131 4.46 6.40 -13.51
C ILE A 131 5.08 5.30 -12.62
N TRP A 132 4.32 4.23 -12.40
CA TRP A 132 4.76 3.10 -11.57
C TRP A 132 5.53 2.04 -12.39
N ARG A 133 6.84 1.89 -12.15
CA ARG A 133 7.61 0.74 -12.65
C ARG A 133 7.29 -0.53 -11.84
N GLY A 134 7.43 -1.72 -12.43
CA GLY A 134 7.08 -3.02 -11.82
C GLY A 134 7.45 -3.18 -10.33
N PRO A 135 8.71 -2.92 -9.91
CA PRO A 135 9.11 -3.00 -8.51
C PRO A 135 8.35 -2.06 -7.57
N ALA A 136 8.01 -0.85 -8.03
CA ALA A 136 7.24 0.12 -7.25
C ALA A 136 5.80 -0.35 -7.01
N LYS A 137 5.17 -0.99 -8.02
CA LYS A 137 3.82 -1.56 -7.90
C LYS A 137 3.78 -2.66 -6.84
N THR A 138 4.73 -3.60 -6.93
CA THR A 138 4.84 -4.68 -5.94
C THR A 138 5.11 -4.14 -4.54
N GLY A 139 5.99 -3.14 -4.41
CA GLY A 139 6.26 -2.48 -3.13
C GLY A 139 5.01 -1.85 -2.51
N MET A 140 4.18 -1.17 -3.30
CA MET A 140 2.93 -0.60 -2.77
C MET A 140 1.89 -1.64 -2.37
N ILE A 141 1.73 -2.72 -3.16
CA ILE A 141 0.84 -3.81 -2.78
C ILE A 141 1.29 -4.41 -1.44
N LYS A 142 2.59 -4.68 -1.28
CA LYS A 142 3.18 -5.15 -0.02
C LYS A 142 2.90 -4.18 1.13
N GLN A 143 3.12 -2.88 0.89
CA GLN A 143 2.87 -1.82 1.86
C GLN A 143 1.41 -1.78 2.31
N PHE A 144 0.42 -1.89 1.41
CA PHE A 144 -0.99 -1.91 1.83
C PHE A 144 -1.37 -3.17 2.57
N VAL A 145 -0.83 -4.30 2.16
CA VAL A 145 -1.08 -5.54 2.88
C VAL A 145 -0.55 -5.46 4.31
N SER A 146 0.64 -4.87 4.52
CA SER A 146 1.25 -4.75 5.85
C SER A 146 0.74 -3.58 6.70
N SER A 147 0.35 -2.48 6.08
CA SER A 147 0.11 -1.20 6.77
C SER A 147 -1.35 -0.84 6.91
N VAL A 148 -2.29 -1.64 6.37
CA VAL A 148 -3.73 -1.43 6.54
C VAL A 148 -4.27 -2.38 7.62
N ASP A 149 -5.12 -1.84 8.50
CA ASP A 149 -5.83 -2.64 9.50
C ASP A 149 -7.05 -3.37 8.90
N TRP A 150 -6.76 -4.41 8.11
CA TRP A 150 -7.79 -5.25 7.50
C TRP A 150 -8.64 -6.00 8.54
N GLY A 151 -8.04 -6.35 9.68
CA GLY A 151 -8.60 -7.32 10.62
C GLY A 151 -8.71 -8.72 10.00
N GLU A 152 -9.74 -9.47 10.38
CA GLU A 152 -10.04 -10.76 9.78
C GLU A 152 -10.94 -10.62 8.56
N LEU A 153 -10.57 -11.27 7.45
CA LEU A 153 -11.34 -11.28 6.21
C LEU A 153 -11.55 -12.70 5.69
N ASP A 154 -12.72 -12.95 5.14
CA ASP A 154 -12.96 -14.13 4.31
C ASP A 154 -12.35 -13.93 2.92
N TYR A 155 -12.50 -12.72 2.34
CA TYR A 155 -12.00 -12.40 1.01
C TYR A 155 -11.28 -11.05 0.99
N LEU A 156 -10.10 -11.00 0.37
CA LEU A 156 -9.46 -9.77 -0.08
C LEU A 156 -9.40 -9.77 -1.61
N ILE A 157 -10.10 -8.81 -2.23
CA ILE A 157 -10.10 -8.58 -3.68
C ILE A 157 -9.08 -7.49 -3.98
N ILE A 158 -8.19 -7.75 -4.92
CA ILE A 158 -7.10 -6.84 -5.30
C ILE A 158 -7.30 -6.44 -6.76
N ASP A 159 -7.65 -5.18 -6.98
CA ASP A 159 -7.80 -4.59 -8.30
C ASP A 159 -6.45 -4.07 -8.78
N ALA A 160 -5.74 -4.91 -9.55
CA ALA A 160 -4.39 -4.59 -10.02
C ALA A 160 -4.41 -3.58 -11.18
N PRO A 161 -3.33 -2.83 -11.46
CA PRO A 161 -3.27 -1.97 -12.65
C PRO A 161 -3.36 -2.81 -13.95
N PRO A 162 -3.77 -2.22 -15.08
CA PRO A 162 -3.79 -2.92 -16.36
C PRO A 162 -2.36 -3.27 -16.84
N GLY A 163 -2.25 -4.37 -17.58
CA GLY A 163 -1.00 -4.88 -18.13
C GLY A 163 -0.48 -6.12 -17.40
N THR A 164 0.41 -6.85 -18.06
CA THR A 164 1.03 -8.10 -17.56
C THR A 164 2.50 -7.91 -17.18
N GLY A 165 2.96 -6.67 -16.94
CA GLY A 165 4.36 -6.32 -16.66
C GLY A 165 4.54 -5.45 -15.42
#